data_AF-A0A8H4CTR8-F1
#
_entry.id   AF-A0A8H4CTR8-F1
#
_cell.length_a   1.000
_cell.length_b   1.000
_cell.length_c   1.000
_cell.angle_alpha   90.00
_cell.angle_beta   90.00
_cell.angle_gamma   90.00
#
_symmetry.space_group_name_H-M   'P 1'
#
loop_
_entity.id
_entity.type
_entity.pdbx_description
1 polymer ?
#
loop_
_entity_poly.entity_id
_entity_poly.type
_entity_poly.pdbx_seq_one_letter_code
_entity_poly.pdbx_strand_id
1 'polypeptide(L)'
;MAHLQPHVERPLYPAGVPSKFAPDGAVQAFPGNTIVCHLSPSDPLYVSMQKLSDKLAASKFASLITLLPATSVHMTMFEGVCDQIRKPGYWPSDLPLEAPLEESNSRFEKALGAFDLEDEHAPPYKMTVRGFDPLEIGIGVRLDGRTPAETERLRSLRNRLADKLKIRHPIHDGYGFHLSVAYLLRHLTSEQNQELEALLLSHLEEMPRNFELGAPEFCTFENMFAFKRVLFLGGGSN
;
A
#
# COMPACT_ATOMS: atom_id res chain seq x y z
N MET A 1 1.08 -27.58 -34.74
CA MET A 1 2.18 -27.53 -33.74
C MET A 1 1.68 -26.68 -32.59
N ALA A 2 1.48 -27.27 -31.42
CA ALA A 2 1.01 -26.53 -30.24
C ALA A 2 2.18 -25.70 -29.69
N HIS A 3 2.01 -24.37 -29.65
CA HIS A 3 2.94 -23.48 -28.99
C HIS A 3 2.84 -23.70 -27.48
N LEU A 4 3.76 -24.50 -26.93
CA LEU A 4 4.02 -24.55 -25.50
C LEU A 4 4.47 -23.14 -25.07
N GLN A 5 3.59 -22.41 -24.38
CA GLN A 5 3.99 -21.23 -23.64
C GLN A 5 5.03 -21.67 -22.60
N PRO A 6 6.15 -20.94 -22.44
CA PRO A 6 7.15 -21.29 -21.45
C PRO A 6 6.49 -21.25 -20.07
N HIS A 7 6.58 -22.36 -19.33
CA HIS A 7 6.24 -22.40 -17.92
C HIS A 7 7.16 -21.41 -17.19
N VAL A 8 6.63 -20.23 -16.84
CA VAL A 8 7.32 -19.32 -15.92
C VAL A 8 7.26 -19.98 -14.56
N GLU A 9 8.40 -20.46 -14.10
CA GLU A 9 8.52 -21.09 -12.79
C GLU A 9 8.17 -20.08 -11.70
N ARG A 10 7.28 -20.46 -10.79
CA ARG A 10 6.86 -19.58 -9.68
C ARG A 10 8.08 -19.29 -8.80
N PRO A 11 8.35 -18.02 -8.45
CA PRO A 11 9.44 -17.69 -7.53
C PRO A 11 9.32 -18.46 -6.21
N LEU A 12 10.45 -18.75 -5.56
CA LEU A 12 10.47 -19.52 -4.31
C LEU A 12 9.59 -18.90 -3.20
N TYR A 13 9.57 -17.56 -3.12
CA TYR A 13 8.80 -16.81 -2.12
C TYR A 13 7.78 -15.86 -2.76
N PRO A 14 6.73 -15.47 -2.03
CA PRO A 14 5.88 -14.34 -2.38
C PRO A 14 6.67 -13.04 -2.59
N ALA A 15 6.11 -12.12 -3.36
CA ALA A 15 6.71 -10.80 -3.54
C ALA A 15 6.87 -10.09 -2.18
N GLY A 16 8.05 -9.51 -1.94
CA GLY A 16 8.40 -8.91 -0.65
C GLY A 16 9.36 -9.77 0.19
N VAL A 17 9.59 -11.03 -0.18
CA VAL A 17 10.61 -11.88 0.43
C VAL A 17 11.63 -12.31 -0.65
N PRO A 18 12.95 -12.22 -0.42
CA PRO A 18 13.62 -11.76 0.78
C PRO A 18 13.96 -10.25 0.72
N SER A 19 13.07 -9.39 0.21
CA SER A 19 13.39 -7.95 0.05
C SER A 19 12.90 -7.09 1.21
N LYS A 20 11.58 -7.05 1.45
CA LYS A 20 10.93 -6.33 2.55
C LYS A 20 11.07 -7.09 3.87
N PHE A 21 11.01 -8.42 3.80
CA PHE A 21 11.12 -9.32 4.95
C PHE A 21 12.07 -10.47 4.63
N ALA A 22 12.84 -10.91 5.62
CA ALA A 22 13.65 -12.11 5.50
C ALA A 22 12.75 -13.36 5.48
N PRO A 23 13.24 -14.53 5.05
CA PRO A 23 12.41 -15.75 5.00
C PRO A 23 11.83 -16.21 6.35
N ASP A 24 12.36 -15.73 7.47
CA ASP A 24 11.86 -15.98 8.82
C ASP A 24 10.87 -14.91 9.32
N GLY A 25 10.60 -13.88 8.50
CA GLY A 25 9.70 -12.78 8.82
C GLY A 25 10.37 -11.56 9.46
N ALA A 26 11.68 -11.56 9.66
CA ALA A 26 12.38 -10.38 10.15
C ALA A 26 12.25 -9.22 9.15
N VAL A 27 11.86 -8.04 9.64
CA VAL A 27 11.78 -6.83 8.81
C VAL A 27 13.18 -6.47 8.29
N GLN A 28 13.26 -6.10 7.02
CA GLN A 28 14.51 -5.67 6.38
C GLN A 28 14.47 -4.20 5.99
N ALA A 29 15.65 -3.59 5.86
CA ALA A 29 15.78 -2.26 5.30
C ALA A 29 15.19 -2.24 3.89
N PHE A 30 14.20 -1.39 3.68
CA PHE A 30 13.51 -1.18 2.41
C PHE A 30 13.20 0.31 2.28
N PRO A 31 14.22 1.18 2.19
CA PRO A 31 14.02 2.61 2.31
C PRO A 31 13.37 3.21 1.06
N GLY A 32 12.55 4.23 1.25
CA GLY A 32 11.82 4.88 0.17
C GLY A 32 10.95 6.03 0.63
N ASN A 33 10.09 6.49 -0.29
CA ASN A 33 9.08 7.50 -0.01
C ASN A 33 7.74 7.15 -0.68
N THR A 34 6.66 7.73 -0.18
CA THR A 34 5.29 7.42 -0.63
C THR A 34 4.34 8.55 -0.26
N ILE A 35 3.13 8.53 -0.83
CA ILE A 35 2.02 9.37 -0.40
C ILE A 35 0.92 8.46 0.12
N VAL A 36 0.54 8.62 1.39
CA VAL A 36 -0.39 7.74 2.10
C VAL A 36 -1.47 8.53 2.82
N CYS A 37 -2.58 7.88 3.13
CA CYS A 37 -3.56 8.35 4.12
C CYS A 37 -3.61 7.32 5.25
N HIS A 38 -3.19 7.70 6.46
CA HIS A 38 -3.32 6.83 7.62
C HIS A 38 -4.78 6.65 8.02
N LEU A 39 -5.14 5.44 8.45
CA LEU A 39 -6.43 5.18 9.05
C LEU A 39 -6.44 5.77 10.48
N SER A 40 -7.41 6.61 10.79
CA SER A 40 -7.49 7.23 12.11
C SER A 40 -7.66 6.18 13.21
N PRO A 41 -6.90 6.22 14.31
CA PRO A 41 -7.12 5.36 15.47
C PRO A 41 -8.52 5.49 16.11
N SER A 42 -9.20 6.62 15.86
CA SER A 42 -10.57 6.84 16.32
C SER A 42 -11.64 6.19 15.42
N ASP A 43 -11.27 5.70 14.23
CA ASP A 43 -12.21 5.10 13.29
C ASP A 43 -12.57 3.66 13.73
N PRO A 44 -13.85 3.26 13.70
CA PRO A 44 -14.26 1.88 14.03
C PRO A 44 -13.54 0.81 13.19
N LEU A 45 -13.20 1.11 11.93
CA LEU A 45 -12.44 0.20 11.09
C LEU A 45 -11.05 -0.07 11.67
N TYR A 46 -10.40 0.92 12.29
CA TYR A 46 -9.08 0.73 12.93
C TYR A 46 -9.14 -0.31 14.05
N VAL A 47 -10.21 -0.29 14.85
CA VAL A 47 -10.47 -1.31 15.88
C VAL A 47 -10.70 -2.69 15.26
N SER A 48 -11.44 -2.76 14.14
CA SER A 48 -11.62 -4.02 13.40
C SER A 48 -10.29 -4.58 12.86
N MET A 49 -9.42 -3.72 12.32
CA MET A 49 -8.10 -4.10 11.79
C MET A 49 -7.18 -4.67 12.88
N GLN A 50 -7.22 -4.12 14.09
CA GLN A 50 -6.51 -4.69 15.24
C GLN A 50 -7.05 -6.08 15.59
N LYS A 51 -8.37 -6.23 15.69
CA LYS A 51 -8.99 -7.54 15.96
C LYS A 51 -8.64 -8.59 14.90
N LEU A 52 -8.57 -8.19 13.62
CA LEU A 52 -8.11 -9.07 12.55
C LEU A 52 -6.65 -9.50 12.77
N SER A 53 -5.78 -8.55 13.10
CA SER A 53 -4.37 -8.81 13.39
C SER A 53 -4.21 -9.79 14.56
N ASP A 54 -4.99 -9.62 15.63
CA ASP A 54 -5.01 -10.52 16.79
C ASP A 54 -5.48 -11.93 16.40
N LYS A 55 -6.56 -12.03 15.61
CA LYS A 55 -7.08 -13.31 15.09
C LYS A 55 -6.02 -14.04 14.25
N LEU A 56 -5.31 -13.31 13.39
CA LEU A 56 -4.25 -13.85 12.55
C LEU A 56 -3.04 -14.31 13.38
N ALA A 57 -2.62 -13.52 14.37
CA ALA A 57 -1.53 -13.84 15.29
C ALA A 57 -1.81 -15.11 16.11
N ALA A 58 -3.06 -15.32 16.53
CA ALA A 58 -3.48 -16.50 17.28
C ALA A 58 -3.80 -17.72 16.38
N SER A 59 -3.79 -17.56 15.06
CA SER A 59 -4.14 -18.63 14.12
C SER A 59 -2.95 -19.55 13.80
N LYS A 60 -3.25 -20.69 13.17
CA LYS A 60 -2.22 -21.59 12.62
C LYS A 60 -1.40 -20.96 11.48
N PHE A 61 -1.84 -19.83 10.92
CA PHE A 61 -1.16 -19.13 9.83
C PHE A 61 -0.11 -18.14 10.33
N ALA A 62 0.02 -17.90 11.63
CA ALA A 62 0.94 -16.91 12.18
C ALA A 62 2.39 -17.09 11.72
N SER A 63 2.84 -18.32 11.52
CA SER A 63 4.20 -18.63 11.01
C SER A 63 4.37 -18.42 9.49
N LEU A 64 3.28 -18.21 8.76
CA LEU A 64 3.26 -18.01 7.31
C LEU A 64 3.16 -16.53 6.92
N ILE A 65 3.03 -15.62 7.89
CA ILE A 65 2.83 -14.20 7.66
C ILE A 65 3.74 -13.35 8.54
N THR A 66 3.98 -12.13 8.09
CA THR A 66 4.47 -11.04 8.95
C THR A 66 3.39 -9.98 9.04
N LEU A 67 2.84 -9.80 10.25
CA LEU A 67 1.88 -8.75 10.55
C LEU A 67 2.56 -7.38 10.52
N LEU A 68 1.89 -6.40 9.95
CA LEU A 68 2.32 -5.00 10.03
C LEU A 68 1.84 -4.38 11.35
N PRO A 69 2.59 -3.42 11.91
CA PRO A 69 2.13 -2.70 13.10
C PRO A 69 0.80 -1.98 12.87
N ALA A 70 -0.09 -2.01 13.86
CA ALA A 70 -1.37 -1.29 13.78
C ALA A 70 -1.17 0.22 13.53
N THR A 71 -0.10 0.79 14.09
CA THR A 71 0.27 2.20 13.92
C THR A 71 0.68 2.57 12.50
N SER A 72 0.99 1.59 11.64
CA SER A 72 1.33 1.82 10.24
C SER A 72 0.17 1.56 9.28
N VAL A 73 -1.06 1.32 9.75
CA VAL A 73 -2.20 1.06 8.87
C VAL A 73 -2.55 2.32 8.07
N HIS A 74 -2.41 2.21 6.75
CA HIS A 74 -2.67 3.30 5.82
C HIS A 74 -3.17 2.76 4.48
N MET A 75 -3.81 3.63 3.71
CA MET A 75 -4.02 3.43 2.28
C MET A 75 -2.93 4.19 1.53
N THR A 76 -2.19 3.53 0.64
CA THR A 76 -1.26 4.24 -0.25
C THR A 76 -2.07 4.95 -1.34
N MET A 77 -1.96 6.28 -1.37
CA MET A 77 -2.56 7.15 -2.39
C MET A 77 -1.74 7.11 -3.67
N PHE A 78 -0.42 7.21 -3.55
CA PHE A 78 0.52 7.19 -4.68
C PHE A 78 1.86 6.58 -4.27
N GLU A 79 2.31 5.59 -5.02
CA GLU A 79 3.62 4.97 -4.80
C GLU A 79 4.74 5.93 -5.22
N GLY A 80 5.60 6.31 -4.27
CA GLY A 80 6.82 7.06 -4.55
C GLY A 80 7.95 6.13 -5.01
N VAL A 81 9.17 6.41 -4.56
CA VAL A 81 10.34 5.57 -4.89
C VAL A 81 10.66 4.54 -3.81
N CYS A 82 11.31 3.45 -4.22
CA CYS A 82 12.02 2.53 -3.34
C CYS A 82 13.46 2.41 -3.80
N ASP A 83 14.41 2.52 -2.87
CA ASP A 83 15.84 2.51 -3.17
C ASP A 83 16.31 1.21 -3.82
N GLN A 84 15.66 0.09 -3.48
CA GLN A 84 15.94 -1.21 -4.09
C GLN A 84 15.35 -1.37 -5.51
N ILE A 85 14.50 -0.44 -5.96
CA ILE A 85 13.78 -0.51 -7.24
C ILE A 85 14.08 0.74 -8.08
N ARG A 86 15.28 0.79 -8.63
CA ARG A 86 15.77 1.88 -9.50
C ARG A 86 15.62 1.51 -10.97
N LYS A 87 14.40 1.65 -11.51
CA LYS A 87 14.10 1.36 -12.93
C LYS A 87 13.07 2.34 -13.52
N PRO A 88 13.06 2.51 -14.86
CA PRO A 88 12.04 3.34 -15.53
C PRO A 88 10.62 2.95 -15.12
N GLY A 89 9.78 3.95 -14.87
CA GLY A 89 8.40 3.79 -14.39
C GLY A 89 8.26 3.72 -12.87
N TYR A 90 9.31 3.36 -12.13
CA TYR A 90 9.35 3.28 -10.66
C TYR A 90 10.24 4.37 -10.03
N TRP A 91 10.94 5.12 -10.88
CA TRP A 91 11.84 6.20 -10.53
C TRP A 91 11.47 7.44 -11.36
N PRO A 92 11.67 8.67 -10.86
CA PRO A 92 11.36 9.88 -11.61
C PRO A 92 12.12 9.89 -12.94
N SER A 93 11.41 10.10 -14.04
CA SER A 93 11.98 10.00 -15.39
C SER A 93 13.02 11.08 -15.70
N ASP A 94 13.09 12.12 -14.88
CA ASP A 94 14.02 13.23 -14.98
C ASP A 94 15.05 13.26 -13.84
N LEU A 95 15.21 12.14 -13.11
CA LEU A 95 16.35 11.89 -12.24
C LEU A 95 17.17 10.70 -12.78
N PRO A 96 18.51 10.73 -12.70
CA PRO A 96 19.33 9.55 -12.92
C PRO A 96 18.91 8.40 -12.00
N LEU A 97 18.93 7.16 -12.51
CA LEU A 97 18.62 5.97 -11.70
C LEU A 97 19.60 5.75 -10.54
N GLU A 98 20.80 6.32 -10.63
CA GLU A 98 21.85 6.28 -9.59
C GLU A 98 21.77 7.46 -8.61
N ALA A 99 20.81 8.39 -8.78
CA ALA A 99 20.69 9.54 -7.89
C ALA A 99 20.44 9.08 -6.44
N PRO A 100 21.12 9.64 -5.42
CA PRO A 100 20.90 9.27 -4.03
C PRO A 100 19.42 9.35 -3.64
N LEU A 101 18.96 8.47 -2.74
CA LEU A 101 17.56 8.45 -2.32
C LEU A 101 17.13 9.80 -1.72
N GLU A 102 18.02 10.46 -1.00
CA GLU A 102 17.83 11.77 -0.40
C GLU A 102 17.52 12.85 -1.45
N GLU A 103 18.12 12.75 -2.64
CA GLU A 103 17.83 13.67 -3.74
C GLU A 103 16.39 13.52 -4.23
N SER A 104 15.90 12.27 -4.34
CA SER A 104 14.49 12.00 -4.64
C SER A 104 13.57 12.52 -3.54
N ASN A 105 13.91 12.29 -2.26
CA ASN A 105 13.13 12.77 -1.12
C ASN A 105 13.00 14.30 -1.10
N SER A 106 14.12 15.04 -1.20
CA SER A 106 14.13 16.50 -1.19
C SER A 106 13.40 17.08 -2.40
N ARG A 107 13.54 16.44 -3.57
CA ARG A 107 12.80 16.82 -4.78
C ARG A 107 11.28 16.66 -4.57
N PHE A 108 10.85 15.54 -3.99
CA PHE A 108 9.43 15.24 -3.76
C PHE A 108 8.84 16.20 -2.73
N GLU A 109 9.55 16.44 -1.63
CA GLU A 109 9.15 17.41 -0.61
C GLU A 109 8.94 18.80 -1.21
N LYS A 110 9.89 19.30 -2.00
CA LYS A 110 9.77 20.60 -2.67
C LYS A 110 8.62 20.63 -3.68
N ALA A 111 8.46 19.57 -4.48
CA ALA A 111 7.41 19.50 -5.48
C ALA A 111 6.02 19.47 -4.82
N LEU A 112 5.86 18.71 -3.75
CA LEU A 112 4.59 18.51 -3.04
C LEU A 112 4.25 19.66 -2.10
N GLY A 113 5.24 20.35 -1.53
CA GLY A 113 5.01 21.59 -0.78
C GLY A 113 4.47 22.73 -1.65
N ALA A 114 4.72 22.69 -2.95
CA ALA A 114 4.14 23.60 -3.95
C ALA A 114 3.03 22.94 -4.79
N PHE A 115 2.51 21.79 -4.37
CA PHE A 115 1.41 21.12 -5.05
C PHE A 115 0.09 21.64 -4.51
N ASP A 116 -0.67 22.31 -5.37
CA ASP A 116 -2.05 22.70 -5.07
C ASP A 116 -2.93 21.46 -5.12
N LEU A 117 -3.52 21.08 -3.98
CA LEU A 117 -4.42 19.93 -3.95
C LEU A 117 -5.72 20.23 -4.70
N GLU A 118 -6.12 21.49 -4.84
CA GLU A 118 -7.43 21.93 -5.34
C GLU A 118 -8.59 21.44 -4.45
N ASP A 119 -9.62 22.27 -4.30
CA ASP A 119 -10.81 21.94 -3.48
C ASP A 119 -11.48 20.65 -3.97
N GLU A 120 -11.45 20.38 -5.28
CA GLU A 120 -12.02 19.16 -5.86
C GLU A 120 -11.32 17.89 -5.36
N HIS A 121 -10.02 17.91 -5.02
CA HIS A 121 -9.31 16.72 -4.50
C HIS A 121 -9.03 16.79 -2.99
N ALA A 122 -9.56 17.79 -2.29
CA ALA A 122 -9.37 17.97 -0.85
C ALA A 122 -10.05 16.87 0.00
N PRO A 123 -9.45 16.41 1.11
CA PRO A 123 -10.11 15.45 2.00
C PRO A 123 -11.43 16.01 2.60
N PRO A 124 -12.32 15.16 3.15
CA PRO A 124 -12.14 13.71 3.36
C PRO A 124 -12.37 12.87 2.10
N TYR A 125 -11.66 11.75 2.00
CA TYR A 125 -11.91 10.72 0.98
C TYR A 125 -12.86 9.66 1.52
N LYS A 126 -14.00 9.48 0.86
CA LYS A 126 -15.06 8.58 1.33
C LYS A 126 -14.81 7.18 0.78
N MET A 127 -14.36 6.27 1.64
CA MET A 127 -13.97 4.93 1.23
C MET A 127 -15.00 3.88 1.62
N THR A 128 -14.92 2.72 0.97
CA THR A 128 -15.68 1.53 1.34
C THR A 128 -14.84 0.25 1.19
N VAL A 129 -14.99 -0.66 2.14
CA VAL A 129 -14.37 -1.99 2.13
C VAL A 129 -15.12 -2.92 1.18
N ARG A 130 -14.38 -3.57 0.28
CA ARG A 130 -14.92 -4.48 -0.74
C ARG A 130 -14.59 -5.95 -0.51
N GLY A 131 -13.66 -6.25 0.38
CA GLY A 131 -13.21 -7.61 0.68
C GLY A 131 -11.71 -7.64 0.90
N PHE A 132 -11.08 -8.73 0.50
CA PHE A 132 -9.64 -8.91 0.59
C PHE A 132 -9.00 -9.03 -0.79
N ASP A 133 -7.74 -8.65 -0.87
CA ASP A 133 -6.90 -8.95 -2.03
C ASP A 133 -6.67 -10.46 -2.17
N PRO A 134 -6.35 -10.95 -3.39
CA PRO A 134 -5.87 -12.31 -3.56
C PRO A 134 -4.67 -12.59 -2.65
N LEU A 135 -4.68 -13.76 -2.00
CA LEU A 135 -3.64 -14.21 -1.06
C LEU A 135 -2.36 -14.69 -1.78
N GLU A 136 -1.82 -13.82 -2.64
CA GLU A 136 -0.63 -14.08 -3.45
C GLU A 136 0.62 -13.39 -2.88
N ILE A 137 0.46 -12.17 -2.36
CA ILE A 137 1.55 -11.34 -1.82
C ILE A 137 1.41 -11.18 -0.30
N GLY A 138 0.19 -10.97 0.16
CA GLY A 138 -0.10 -10.62 1.54
C GLY A 138 -1.60 -10.63 1.80
N ILE A 139 -1.97 -10.12 2.97
CA ILE A 139 -3.34 -9.89 3.38
C ILE A 139 -3.58 -8.38 3.29
N GLY A 140 -4.40 -7.96 2.33
CA GLY A 140 -4.82 -6.58 2.15
C GLY A 140 -6.34 -6.48 2.18
N VAL A 141 -6.88 -5.50 2.89
CA VAL A 141 -8.30 -5.16 2.83
C VAL A 141 -8.52 -4.27 1.61
N ARG A 142 -9.19 -4.80 0.60
CA ARG A 142 -9.45 -4.12 -0.67
C ARG A 142 -10.50 -3.02 -0.50
N LEU A 143 -10.23 -1.88 -1.09
CA LEU A 143 -11.02 -0.66 -0.98
C LEU A 143 -11.48 -0.16 -2.35
N ASP A 144 -12.62 0.54 -2.36
CA ASP A 144 -13.01 1.46 -3.43
C ASP A 144 -13.42 2.81 -2.83
N GLY A 145 -13.52 3.84 -3.67
CA GLY A 145 -14.35 4.99 -3.35
C GLY A 145 -15.79 4.54 -3.07
N ARG A 146 -16.45 5.20 -2.13
CA ARG A 146 -17.83 4.88 -1.73
C ARG A 146 -18.79 5.00 -2.91
N THR A 147 -18.46 5.86 -3.88
CA THR A 147 -19.13 6.00 -5.17
C THR A 147 -18.12 5.87 -6.31
N PRO A 148 -18.56 5.54 -7.54
CA PRO A 148 -17.68 5.57 -8.71
C PRO A 148 -16.98 6.92 -8.92
N ALA A 149 -17.69 8.02 -8.64
CA ALA A 149 -17.12 9.36 -8.73
C ALA A 149 -15.99 9.59 -7.73
N GLU A 150 -16.11 9.06 -6.50
CA GLU A 150 -15.04 9.14 -5.50
C GLU A 150 -13.82 8.29 -5.91
N THR A 151 -14.04 7.13 -6.53
CA THR A 151 -12.94 6.34 -7.11
C THR A 151 -12.25 7.13 -8.22
N GLU A 152 -13.01 7.72 -9.14
CA GLU A 152 -12.45 8.52 -10.23
C GLU A 152 -11.68 9.74 -9.72
N ARG A 153 -12.18 10.40 -8.69
CA ARG A 153 -11.50 11.50 -7.99
C ARG A 153 -10.12 11.08 -7.47
N LEU A 154 -10.01 9.91 -6.84
CA LEU A 154 -8.73 9.36 -6.38
C LEU A 154 -7.80 9.01 -7.55
N ARG A 155 -8.34 8.49 -8.66
CA ARG A 155 -7.55 8.22 -9.88
C ARG A 155 -7.03 9.49 -10.53
N SER A 156 -7.87 10.51 -10.61
CA SER A 156 -7.51 11.84 -11.11
C SER A 156 -6.40 12.45 -10.25
N LEU A 157 -6.50 12.38 -8.92
CA LEU A 157 -5.42 12.81 -8.02
C LEU A 157 -4.12 12.02 -8.27
N ARG A 158 -4.19 10.70 -8.44
CA ARG A 158 -3.02 9.88 -8.82
C ARG A 158 -2.39 10.32 -10.12
N ASN A 159 -3.18 10.66 -11.15
CA ASN A 159 -2.66 11.19 -12.42
C ASN A 159 -1.91 12.51 -12.22
N ARG A 160 -2.49 13.44 -11.45
CA ARG A 160 -1.85 14.73 -11.13
C ARG A 160 -0.52 14.52 -10.39
N LEU A 161 -0.47 13.58 -9.44
CA LEU A 161 0.75 13.22 -8.72
C LEU A 161 1.79 12.56 -9.64
N ALA A 162 1.37 11.68 -10.55
CA ALA A 162 2.25 11.08 -11.55
C ALA A 162 2.95 12.14 -12.41
N ASP A 163 2.16 13.10 -12.92
CA ASP A 163 2.67 14.19 -13.76
C ASP A 163 3.60 15.13 -12.99
N LYS A 164 3.28 15.41 -11.72
CA LYS A 164 4.09 16.26 -10.85
C LYS A 164 5.41 15.62 -10.47
N LEU A 165 5.38 14.33 -10.09
CA LEU A 165 6.52 13.59 -9.57
C LEU A 165 7.34 12.89 -10.66
N LYS A 166 6.85 12.92 -11.91
CA LYS A 166 7.47 12.29 -13.08
C LYS A 166 7.64 10.77 -12.92
N ILE A 167 6.73 10.15 -12.17
CA ILE A 167 6.65 8.69 -11.98
C ILE A 167 5.31 8.21 -12.52
N ARG A 168 5.32 7.15 -13.32
CA ARG A 168 4.10 6.42 -13.71
C ARG A 168 4.38 4.94 -13.71
N HIS A 169 3.94 4.26 -12.64
CA HIS A 169 4.11 2.82 -12.51
C HIS A 169 3.42 2.06 -13.65
N PRO A 170 3.94 0.89 -14.07
CA PRO A 170 3.27 0.06 -15.09
C PRO A 170 1.83 -0.32 -14.73
N ILE A 171 1.51 -0.39 -13.44
CA ILE A 171 0.18 -0.72 -12.93
C ILE A 171 -0.65 0.52 -12.53
N HIS A 172 -0.21 1.73 -12.87
CA HIS A 172 -0.80 2.99 -12.39
C HIS A 172 -2.32 3.07 -12.60
N ASP A 173 -2.77 2.73 -13.81
CA ASP A 173 -4.18 2.79 -14.21
C ASP A 173 -5.02 1.69 -13.55
N GLY A 174 -4.40 0.55 -13.22
CA GLY A 174 -5.04 -0.62 -12.60
C GLY A 174 -4.82 -0.76 -11.10
N TYR A 175 -4.24 0.25 -10.44
CA TYR A 175 -3.79 0.14 -9.05
C TYR A 175 -4.94 -0.20 -8.08
N GLY A 176 -4.84 -1.28 -7.30
CA GLY A 176 -5.86 -1.61 -6.29
C GLY A 176 -5.66 -0.84 -4.99
N PHE A 177 -6.63 -0.02 -4.58
CA PHE A 177 -6.60 0.62 -3.26
C PHE A 177 -6.82 -0.43 -2.17
N HIS A 178 -5.99 -0.43 -1.14
CA HIS A 178 -6.08 -1.39 -0.04
C HIS A 178 -5.47 -0.84 1.25
N LEU A 179 -5.83 -1.45 2.39
CA LEU A 179 -5.10 -1.35 3.66
C LEU A 179 -4.32 -2.65 3.86
N SER A 180 -3.00 -2.59 3.92
CA SER A 180 -2.18 -3.78 4.17
C SER A 180 -2.29 -4.22 5.65
N VAL A 181 -2.49 -5.52 5.88
CA VAL A 181 -2.52 -6.15 7.22
C VAL A 181 -1.25 -6.96 7.46
N ALA A 182 -0.87 -7.77 6.48
CA ALA A 182 0.26 -8.70 6.60
C ALA A 182 0.90 -8.99 5.23
N TYR A 183 2.15 -9.46 5.24
CA TYR A 183 2.80 -10.07 4.08
C TYR A 183 2.89 -11.58 4.25
N LEU A 184 2.75 -12.33 3.16
CA LEU A 184 2.97 -13.77 3.16
C LEU A 184 4.47 -14.07 3.09
N LEU A 185 4.93 -14.97 3.96
CA LEU A 185 6.31 -15.46 3.97
C LEU A 185 6.49 -16.67 3.07
N ARG A 186 5.41 -17.39 2.77
CA ARG A 186 5.40 -18.59 1.92
C ARG A 186 4.16 -18.57 1.04
N HIS A 187 4.28 -19.22 -0.11
CA HIS A 187 3.12 -19.52 -0.94
C HIS A 187 2.22 -20.51 -0.19
N LEU A 188 0.94 -20.19 -0.08
CA LEU A 188 -0.04 -21.05 0.58
C LEU A 188 -0.33 -22.28 -0.29
N THR A 189 -0.54 -23.42 0.37
CA THR A 189 -1.21 -24.56 -0.28
C THR A 189 -2.67 -24.21 -0.58
N SER A 190 -3.32 -24.95 -1.48
CA SER A 190 -4.74 -24.72 -1.78
C SER A 190 -5.63 -24.83 -0.54
N GLU A 191 -5.34 -25.77 0.36
CA GLU A 191 -6.05 -25.94 1.62
C GLU A 191 -5.82 -24.74 2.55
N GLN A 192 -4.57 -24.33 2.76
CA GLN A 192 -4.23 -23.16 3.59
C GLN A 192 -4.89 -21.88 3.06
N ASN A 193 -4.95 -21.72 1.73
CA ASN A 193 -5.59 -20.59 1.09
C ASN A 193 -7.10 -20.55 1.40
N GLN A 194 -7.81 -21.67 1.17
CA GLN A 194 -9.25 -21.77 1.46
C GLN A 194 -9.57 -21.50 2.94
N GLU A 195 -8.77 -22.05 3.86
CA GLU A 195 -8.99 -21.88 5.28
C GLU A 195 -8.68 -20.45 5.77
N LEU A 196 -7.62 -19.83 5.25
CA LEU A 196 -7.30 -18.44 5.55
C LEU A 196 -8.37 -17.52 4.96
N GLU A 197 -8.81 -17.76 3.72
CA GLU A 197 -9.90 -17.03 3.10
C GLU A 197 -11.19 -17.13 3.92
N ALA A 198 -11.55 -18.32 4.44
CA ALA A 198 -12.70 -18.49 5.31
C ALA A 198 -12.61 -17.66 6.60
N LEU A 199 -11.42 -17.61 7.22
CA LEU A 199 -11.17 -16.75 8.40
C LEU A 199 -11.37 -15.27 8.05
N LEU A 200 -10.83 -14.83 6.92
CA LEU A 200 -10.93 -13.45 6.46
C LEU A 200 -12.37 -13.07 6.12
N LEU A 201 -13.10 -13.92 5.40
CA LEU A 201 -14.50 -13.70 5.04
C LEU A 201 -15.40 -13.66 6.28
N SER A 202 -15.18 -14.55 7.27
CA SER A 202 -15.90 -14.48 8.54
C SER A 202 -15.65 -13.16 9.27
N HIS A 203 -14.42 -12.62 9.25
CA HIS A 203 -14.15 -11.30 9.83
C HIS A 203 -14.80 -10.17 9.03
N LEU A 204 -14.88 -10.29 7.70
CA LEU A 204 -15.48 -9.29 6.82
C LEU A 204 -16.96 -9.04 7.11
N GLU A 205 -17.70 -10.05 7.58
CA GLU A 205 -19.13 -9.93 7.90
C GLU A 205 -19.40 -8.89 8.99
N GLU A 206 -18.48 -8.75 9.95
CA GLU A 206 -18.58 -7.83 11.09
C GLU A 206 -17.79 -6.53 10.88
N MET A 207 -16.97 -6.46 9.83
CA MET A 207 -16.08 -5.32 9.57
C MET A 207 -16.88 -4.07 9.16
N PRO A 208 -16.63 -2.89 9.76
CA PRO A 208 -17.21 -1.64 9.31
C PRO A 208 -16.88 -1.38 7.84
N ARG A 209 -17.92 -1.21 7.02
CA ARG A 209 -17.73 -1.09 5.57
C ARG A 209 -17.33 0.29 5.11
N ASN A 210 -17.78 1.35 5.79
CA ASN A 210 -17.65 2.72 5.32
C ASN A 210 -16.83 3.53 6.31
N PHE A 211 -15.84 4.27 5.81
CA PHE A 211 -14.95 5.11 6.59
C PHE A 211 -14.49 6.30 5.76
N GLU A 212 -13.75 7.20 6.39
CA GLU A 212 -13.17 8.38 5.75
C GLU A 212 -11.66 8.43 5.98
N LEU A 213 -10.93 8.90 4.97
CA LEU A 213 -9.50 9.15 5.06
C LEU A 213 -9.23 10.66 5.01
N GLY A 214 -8.28 11.10 5.84
CA GLY A 214 -7.86 12.49 5.93
C GLY A 214 -6.93 12.93 4.79
N ALA A 215 -6.24 14.05 5.01
CA ALA A 215 -5.29 14.61 4.05
C ALA A 215 -4.20 13.59 3.68
N PRO A 216 -3.78 13.52 2.41
CA PRO A 216 -2.64 12.70 2.03
C PRO A 216 -1.35 13.24 2.66
N GLU A 217 -0.47 12.32 3.02
CA GLU A 217 0.79 12.57 3.70
C GLU A 217 1.93 12.14 2.79
N PHE A 218 2.85 13.05 2.49
CA PHE A 218 4.14 12.64 1.95
C PHE A 218 4.99 12.06 3.08
N CYS A 219 5.39 10.81 2.94
CA CYS A 219 6.12 10.06 3.94
C CYS A 219 7.44 9.51 3.39
N THR A 220 8.44 9.43 4.27
CA THR A 220 9.62 8.60 4.08
C THR A 220 9.51 7.36 4.97
N PHE A 221 10.13 6.26 4.56
CA PHE A 221 10.16 5.02 5.34
C PHE A 221 11.51 4.34 5.19
N GLU A 222 11.97 3.67 6.25
CA GLU A 222 13.19 2.86 6.24
C GLU A 222 12.89 1.38 5.97
N ASN A 223 11.64 0.96 6.25
CA ASN A 223 11.12 -0.38 6.08
C ASN A 223 9.57 -0.33 6.11
N MET A 224 8.91 -1.49 6.11
CA MET A 224 7.44 -1.56 6.03
C MET A 224 6.70 -1.35 7.36
N PHE A 225 7.39 -1.11 8.48
CA PHE A 225 6.77 -0.99 9.81
C PHE A 225 6.44 0.44 10.22
N ALA A 226 7.00 1.46 9.56
CA ALA A 226 6.73 2.85 9.90
C ALA A 226 6.86 3.77 8.68
N PHE A 227 5.93 4.73 8.59
CA PHE A 227 5.88 5.74 7.54
C PHE A 227 5.94 7.12 8.21
N LYS A 228 7.11 7.74 8.18
CA LYS A 228 7.34 9.04 8.80
C LYS A 228 6.86 10.14 7.87
N ARG A 229 5.76 10.77 8.25
CA ARG A 229 5.25 11.97 7.58
C ARG A 229 6.28 13.09 7.57
N VAL A 230 6.50 13.65 6.39
CA VAL A 230 7.29 14.85 6.12
C VAL A 230 6.36 16.05 6.03
N LEU A 231 5.28 15.97 5.24
CA LEU A 231 4.27 17.03 5.10
C LEU A 231 2.88 16.46 4.74
N PHE A 232 1.85 17.27 4.91
CA PHE A 232 0.52 17.03 4.33
C PHE A 232 0.42 17.68 2.95
N LEU A 233 -0.25 17.03 2.01
CA LEU A 233 -0.63 17.63 0.73
C LEU A 233 -1.81 18.58 0.92
N GLY A 234 -1.79 19.74 0.26
CA GLY A 234 -2.84 20.76 0.39
C GLY A 234 -2.82 21.52 1.71
N GLY A 235 -1.88 21.22 2.61
CA GLY A 235 -1.60 22.02 3.79
C GLY A 235 -0.81 23.26 3.40
N GLY A 236 -1.49 24.28 2.88
CA GLY A 236 -0.94 25.63 2.89
C GLY A 236 -0.55 26.00 4.33
N SER A 237 0.60 26.65 4.48
CA SER A 237 1.07 27.23 5.74
C SER A 237 -0.09 27.86 6.49
N ASN A 238 -0.36 27.40 7.71
CA ASN A 238 -1.07 28.24 8.68
C ASN A 238 -0.32 29.56 8.85
#